data_AF-A0A7S2Y9U5-F1
#
_entry.id   AF-A0A7S2Y9U5-F1
#
_cell.length_a   1.000
_cell.length_b   1.000
_cell.length_c   1.000
_cell.angle_alpha   90.00
_cell.angle_beta   90.00
_cell.angle_gamma   90.00
#
_symmetry.space_group_name_H-M   'P 1'
#
loop_
_entity.id
_entity.type
_entity.pdbx_description
1 polymer ?
#
loop_
_entity_poly.entity_id
_entity_poly.type
_entity_poly.pdbx_seq_one_letter_code
_entity_poly.pdbx_strand_id
1 'polypeptide(L)'
;RFVVQEVIKEMASNKNIISATSAGDKKGGTEKAAFKTVVLVEVDRLTRQAQAALRRTMEKYSSTCRLILVCNSQSKVIEPVRSRCLGIRVPAPSPESIANVLQTVAQPQ
;
A
#
# COMPACT_ATOMS: atom_id res chain seq x y z
N ARG A 1 4.26 -16.07 13.82
CA ARG A 1 5.37 -15.12 14.12
C ARG A 1 5.04 -13.79 13.45
N PHE A 2 5.05 -12.69 14.21
CA PHE A 2 4.47 -11.37 13.91
C PHE A 2 5.31 -10.48 12.98
N VAL A 3 5.95 -11.07 11.96
CA VAL A 3 6.98 -10.42 11.12
C VAL A 3 6.48 -9.10 10.52
N VAL A 4 5.22 -9.05 10.09
CA VAL A 4 4.61 -7.85 9.49
C VAL A 4 4.52 -6.67 10.48
N GLN A 5 4.26 -6.94 11.76
CA GLN A 5 4.22 -5.88 12.76
C GLN A 5 5.60 -5.33 13.07
N GLU A 6 6.62 -6.17 13.15
CA GLU A 6 8.00 -5.74 13.40
C GLU A 6 8.54 -4.92 12.24
N VAL A 7 8.32 -5.36 11.00
CA VAL A 7 8.77 -4.63 9.80
C VAL A 7 8.08 -3.27 9.69
N ILE A 8 6.75 -3.19 9.88
CA ILE A 8 6.05 -1.89 9.83
C ILE A 8 6.49 -1.00 10.99
N LYS A 9 6.69 -1.56 12.19
CA LYS A 9 7.16 -0.81 13.35
C LYS A 9 8.55 -0.23 13.11
N GLU A 10 9.47 -1.01 12.57
CA GLU A 10 10.82 -0.59 12.23
C GLU A 10 10.79 0.51 11.15
N MET A 11 10.04 0.28 10.06
CA MET A 11 9.89 1.25 8.98
C MET A 11 9.22 2.56 9.43
N ALA A 12 8.22 2.50 10.30
CA ALA A 12 7.53 3.68 10.83
C ALA A 12 8.32 4.41 11.93
N SER A 13 9.12 3.69 12.72
CA SER A 13 9.92 4.25 13.81
C SER A 13 11.22 4.89 13.32
N ASN A 14 11.80 4.41 12.22
CA ASN A 14 13.02 4.98 11.67
C ASN A 14 12.72 6.36 11.08
N LYS A 15 13.05 7.44 11.79
CA LYS A 15 13.03 8.79 11.21
C LYS A 15 14.15 8.86 10.18
N ASN A 16 13.84 8.69 8.89
CA ASN A 16 14.83 9.00 7.87
C ASN A 16 15.05 10.52 7.89
N ILE A 17 16.31 10.94 8.01
CA ILE A 17 16.78 12.34 7.99
C ILE A 17 16.69 12.87 6.53
N ILE A 18 15.55 12.68 5.86
CA ILE A 18 15.30 13.22 4.51
C ILE A 18 14.87 14.70 4.60
N SER A 19 14.90 15.28 5.79
CA SER A 19 14.79 16.74 6.00
C SER A 19 16.13 17.48 5.87
N ALA A 20 17.27 16.79 5.72
CA ALA A 20 18.59 17.45 5.68
C ALA A 20 19.21 17.63 4.29
N THR A 21 18.60 17.13 3.21
CA THR A 21 19.17 17.25 1.84
C THR A 21 18.27 17.95 0.82
N SER A 22 17.17 18.58 1.20
CA SER A 22 16.47 19.56 0.35
C SER A 22 16.68 20.99 0.84
N ALA A 23 17.94 21.34 1.11
CA ALA A 23 18.37 22.73 1.05
C ALA A 23 18.48 23.13 -0.44
N GLY A 24 17.40 23.66 -1.00
CA GLY A 24 17.39 24.26 -2.34
C GLY A 24 16.43 23.60 -3.32
N ASP A 25 15.14 23.91 -3.22
CA ASP A 25 14.44 24.64 -4.29
C ASP A 25 12.97 24.86 -3.91
N LYS A 26 12.64 26.11 -3.62
CA LYS A 26 11.27 26.59 -3.40
C LYS A 26 10.66 26.93 -4.76
N LYS A 27 9.70 26.15 -5.25
CA LYS A 27 8.64 26.66 -6.15
C LYS A 27 7.40 25.76 -6.19
N GLY A 28 6.33 26.22 -5.54
CA GLY A 28 4.95 25.89 -5.90
C GLY A 28 4.33 24.60 -5.35
N GLY A 29 3.55 24.73 -4.26
CA GLY A 29 2.27 24.02 -4.12
C GLY A 29 2.31 22.51 -3.86
N THR A 30 2.79 22.12 -2.69
CA THR A 30 2.24 21.07 -1.79
C THR A 30 3.32 20.81 -0.77
N GLU A 31 3.09 21.13 0.50
CA GLU A 31 3.90 20.58 1.57
C GLU A 31 3.86 19.06 1.38
N LYS A 32 4.96 18.46 0.90
CA LYS A 32 5.10 17.01 0.82
C LYS A 32 5.04 16.51 2.26
N ALA A 33 3.84 16.20 2.73
CA ALA A 33 3.64 15.55 4.01
C ALA A 33 4.56 14.34 4.03
N ALA A 34 5.51 14.32 4.96
CA ALA A 34 6.55 13.30 5.06
C ALA A 34 5.96 12.00 5.64
N PHE A 35 4.97 11.42 4.96
CA PHE A 35 4.44 10.10 5.29
C PHE A 35 5.21 9.04 4.49
N LYS A 36 5.44 7.90 5.13
CA LYS A 36 6.00 6.72 4.47
C LYS A 36 4.88 5.92 3.84
N THR A 37 5.11 5.33 2.67
CA THR A 37 4.12 4.42 2.06
C THR A 37 4.63 3.00 2.18
N VAL A 38 3.79 2.11 2.71
CA VAL A 38 4.09 0.67 2.81
C VAL A 38 3.08 -0.12 2.01
N VAL A 39 3.57 -0.93 1.07
CA VAL A 39 2.74 -1.82 0.25
C VAL A 39 2.86 -3.23 0.79
N LEU A 40 1.73 -3.82 1.17
CA LEU A 40 1.64 -5.22 1.56
C LEU A 40 0.91 -6.01 0.48
N VAL A 41 1.58 -7.01 -0.05
CA VAL A 41 1.03 -7.90 -1.09
C VAL A 41 0.59 -9.22 -0.45
N GLU A 42 -0.43 -9.85 -1.04
CA GLU A 42 -1.00 -11.13 -0.60
C GLU A 42 -1.51 -11.13 0.86
N VAL A 43 -2.17 -10.03 1.26
CA VAL A 43 -2.70 -9.87 2.63
C VAL A 43 -3.71 -10.98 2.99
N ASP A 44 -4.37 -11.58 2.01
CA ASP A 44 -5.28 -12.71 2.17
C ASP A 44 -4.61 -14.03 2.56
N ARG A 45 -3.27 -14.13 2.44
CA ARG A 45 -2.49 -15.27 2.95
C ARG A 45 -2.15 -15.14 4.43
N LEU A 46 -2.32 -13.96 5.03
CA LEU A 46 -2.07 -13.76 6.45
C LEU A 46 -3.12 -14.46 7.30
N THR A 47 -2.68 -15.07 8.41
CA THR A 47 -3.60 -15.66 9.40
C THR A 47 -4.48 -14.58 10.03
N ARG A 48 -5.69 -14.96 10.49
CA ARG A 48 -6.64 -14.02 11.13
C ARG A 48 -6.01 -13.25 12.30
N GLN A 49 -5.17 -13.92 13.11
CA GLN A 49 -4.46 -13.28 14.21
C GLN A 49 -3.46 -12.23 13.70
N ALA A 50 -2.72 -12.52 12.62
CA ALA A 50 -1.79 -11.57 12.00
C ALA A 50 -2.54 -10.36 11.41
N GLN A 51 -3.70 -10.56 10.78
CA GLN A 51 -4.54 -9.47 10.29
C GLN A 51 -5.08 -8.59 11.44
N ALA A 52 -5.47 -9.18 12.57
CA ALA A 52 -5.87 -8.42 13.76
C ALA A 52 -4.70 -7.61 14.36
N ALA A 53 -3.48 -8.15 14.27
CA ALA A 53 -2.25 -7.46 14.65
C ALA A 53 -1.92 -6.30 13.67
N LEU A 54 -2.12 -6.53 12.37
CA LEU A 54 -1.97 -5.51 11.33
C LEU A 54 -2.93 -4.34 11.56
N ARG A 55 -4.22 -4.61 11.83
CA ARG A 55 -5.22 -3.58 12.19
C ARG A 55 -4.72 -2.67 13.30
N ARG A 56 -4.19 -3.22 14.39
CA ARG A 56 -3.64 -2.43 15.51
C ARG A 56 -2.48 -1.54 15.09
N THR A 57 -1.63 -2.05 14.19
CA THR A 57 -0.45 -1.34 13.70
C THR A 57 -0.85 -0.21 12.73
N MET A 58 -1.83 -0.45 11.86
CA MET A 58 -2.41 0.55 10.97
C MET A 58 -2.99 1.72 11.76
N GLU A 59 -3.75 1.44 12.82
CA GLU A 59 -4.33 2.49 13.68
C GLU A 59 -3.23 3.32 14.36
N LYS A 60 -2.21 2.66 14.92
CA LYS A 60 -1.11 3.30 15.65
C LYS A 60 -0.23 4.18 14.78
N TYR A 61 0.03 3.80 13.54
CA TYR A 61 0.96 4.51 12.64
C TYR A 61 0.28 5.22 11.48
N SER A 62 -1.04 5.44 11.54
CA SER A 62 -1.83 6.11 10.50
C SER A 62 -1.37 7.55 10.21
N SER A 63 -0.79 8.24 11.20
CA SER A 63 -0.27 9.61 11.05
C SER A 63 1.08 9.69 10.35
N THR A 64 1.91 8.64 10.44
CA THR A 64 3.28 8.63 9.92
C THR A 64 3.44 7.76 8.67
N CYS A 65 2.51 6.83 8.43
CA CYS A 65 2.58 5.86 7.36
C CYS A 65 1.22 5.66 6.68
N ARG A 66 1.22 5.59 5.35
CA ARG A 66 0.08 5.17 4.53
C ARG A 66 0.29 3.72 4.08
N LEU A 67 -0.72 2.89 4.25
CA LEU A 67 -0.65 1.49 3.88
C LEU A 67 -1.49 1.22 2.62
N ILE A 68 -0.92 0.47 1.68
CA ILE A 68 -1.61 -0.08 0.52
C ILE A 68 -1.65 -1.59 0.70
N LEU A 69 -2.85 -2.15 0.73
CA LEU A 69 -3.08 -3.58 0.92
C LEU A 69 -3.55 -4.18 -0.41
N VAL A 70 -2.77 -5.11 -0.94
CA VAL A 70 -3.11 -5.85 -2.16
C VAL A 70 -3.52 -7.26 -1.78
N CYS A 71 -4.69 -7.68 -2.25
CA CYS A 71 -5.22 -9.02 -2.01
C CYS A 71 -6.01 -9.51 -3.22
N ASN A 72 -6.00 -10.83 -3.44
CA ASN A 72 -6.74 -11.45 -4.55
C ASN A 72 -8.18 -11.79 -4.17
N SER A 73 -8.44 -12.00 -2.87
CA SER A 73 -9.77 -12.34 -2.35
C SER A 73 -10.14 -11.49 -1.14
N GLN A 74 -11.00 -10.49 -1.36
CA GLN A 74 -11.48 -9.59 -0.28
C GLN A 74 -12.19 -10.33 0.85
N SER A 75 -12.82 -11.47 0.56
CA SER A 75 -13.58 -12.28 1.53
C SER A 75 -12.69 -12.89 2.61
N LYS A 76 -11.40 -13.12 2.31
CA LYS A 76 -10.41 -13.65 3.26
C LYS A 76 -9.83 -12.58 4.19
N VAL A 77 -10.04 -11.31 3.87
CA VAL A 77 -9.62 -10.17 4.71
C VAL A 77 -10.70 -9.92 5.78
N ILE A 78 -10.29 -9.77 7.04
CA ILE A 78 -11.22 -9.50 8.14
C ILE A 78 -11.91 -8.14 7.98
N GLU A 79 -13.19 -8.06 8.36
CA GLU A 79 -14.01 -6.83 8.27
C GLU A 79 -13.37 -5.60 8.94
N PRO A 80 -12.68 -5.72 10.09
CA PRO A 80 -12.00 -4.57 10.68
C PRO A 80 -10.90 -3.92 9.82
N VAL A 81 -10.22 -4.68 8.96
CA VAL A 81 -9.23 -4.12 8.04
C VAL A 81 -9.93 -3.48 6.85
N ARG A 82 -10.97 -4.13 6.32
CA ARG A 82 -11.76 -3.66 5.17
C ARG A 82 -12.44 -2.32 5.43
N SER A 83 -13.09 -2.17 6.58
CA SER A 83 -13.76 -0.92 7.01
C SER A 83 -12.83 0.30 7.15
N ARG A 84 -11.51 0.08 7.26
CA ARG A 84 -10.49 1.14 7.41
C ARG A 84 -9.80 1.50 6.09
N CYS A 85 -10.03 0.71 5.05
CA CYS A 85 -9.38 0.89 3.75
C CYS A 85 -10.39 1.36 2.71
N LEU A 86 -9.93 2.14 1.74
CA LEU A 86 -10.69 2.37 0.54
C LEU A 86 -10.68 1.09 -0.31
N GLY A 87 -11.85 0.47 -0.48
CA GLY A 87 -12.01 -0.75 -1.26
C GLY A 87 -11.97 -0.47 -2.76
N ILE A 88 -10.79 -0.54 -3.37
CA ILE A 88 -10.62 -0.44 -4.82
C ILE A 88 -10.66 -1.85 -5.41
N ARG A 89 -11.68 -2.14 -6.24
CA ARG A 89 -11.80 -3.40 -6.98
C ARG A 89 -11.32 -3.20 -8.41
N VAL A 90 -10.25 -3.89 -8.78
CA VAL A 90 -9.77 -3.96 -10.17
C VAL A 90 -10.38 -5.21 -10.82
N PRO A 91 -11.34 -5.07 -11.76
CA PRO A 91 -11.89 -6.21 -12.47
C PRO A 91 -10.88 -6.77 -13.47
N ALA A 92 -11.08 -8.02 -13.90
CA ALA A 92 -10.34 -8.56 -15.03
C ALA A 92 -10.65 -7.74 -16.30
N PRO A 93 -9.65 -7.47 -17.15
CA PRO A 93 -9.86 -6.74 -18.39
C PRO A 93 -10.77 -7.55 -19.35
N SER A 94 -11.52 -6.84 -20.20
CA SER A 94 -12.32 -7.49 -21.25
C SER A 94 -11.41 -8.12 -22.31
N PRO A 95 -11.84 -9.20 -22.99
CA PRO A 95 -11.09 -9.79 -24.09
C PRO A 95 -10.73 -8.78 -25.18
N GLU A 96 -11.62 -7.83 -25.45
CA GLU A 96 -11.40 -6.72 -26.40
C GLU A 96 -10.28 -5.78 -25.93
N SER A 97 -10.26 -5.41 -24.64
CA SER A 97 -9.19 -4.59 -24.07
C SER A 97 -7.85 -5.33 -24.14
N ILE A 98 -7.85 -6.65 -23.93
CA ILE A 98 -6.65 -7.47 -24.06
C ILE A 98 -6.17 -7.47 -25.53
N ALA A 99 -7.07 -7.69 -26.49
CA ALA A 99 -6.75 -7.69 -27.91
C ALA A 99 -6.18 -6.35 -28.38
N ASN A 100 -6.74 -5.22 -27.94
CA ASN A 100 -6.25 -3.88 -28.27
C ASN A 100 -4.84 -3.63 -27.72
N VAL A 101 -4.58 -4.04 -26.48
CA VAL A 101 -3.23 -3.93 -25.87
C VAL A 101 -2.26 -4.84 -26.61
N LEU A 102 -2.66 -6.07 -26.97
CA LEU A 102 -1.82 -6.99 -27.75
C LEU A 102 -1.48 -6.42 -29.13
N GLN A 103 -2.45 -5.82 -29.84
CA GLN A 103 -2.19 -5.15 -31.12
C GLN A 103 -1.22 -3.98 -30.96
N THR A 104 -1.36 -3.20 -29.89
CA THR A 104 -0.45 -2.09 -29.58
C THR A 104 0.98 -2.60 -29.33
N VAL A 105 1.14 -3.71 -28.62
CA VAL A 105 2.46 -4.30 -28.33
C VAL A 105 3.06 -5.01 -29.56
N ALA A 106 2.22 -5.57 -30.43
CA ALA A 106 2.63 -6.30 -31.62
C ALA A 106 3.02 -5.37 -32.79
N GLN A 107 2.71 -4.08 -32.73
CA GLN A 107 3.21 -3.12 -33.71
C GLN A 107 4.73 -3.00 -33.57
N PRO A 108 5.50 -3.29 -34.63
CA PRO A 108 6.94 -3.06 -34.62
C PRO A 108 7.18 -1.55 -34.44
N GLN A 109 8.11 -1.20 -33.54
CA GLN A 109 8.60 0.18 -33.40
C GLN A 109 9.29 0.67 -34.65
#